data_AF-W5NA60-F1
#
_entry.id   AF-W5NA60-F1
#
_cell.length_a   1.000
_cell.length_b   1.000
_cell.length_c   1.000
_cell.angle_alpha   90.00
_cell.angle_beta   90.00
_cell.angle_gamma   90.00
#
_symmetry.space_group_name_H-M   'P 1'
#
loop_
_entity.id
_entity.type
_entity.pdbx_description
1 polymer ?
#
loop_
_entity_poly.entity_id
_entity_poly.type
_entity_poly.pdbx_seq_one_letter_code
_entity_poly.pdbx_strand_id
1 'polypeptide(L)'
;MTHTSIKRILESEKAIARSGMSHVRVKLLSRLVTQLGGAMKDEVLAFALEDIRGRSDLAFALLYQEYNSYLSQGPQGLLDGYDHCLITLLSGLQEKPDQRDGLFTKLVLEAPLITESALEVIRRYCEDEVRTALPSPANVELLLNNS
;
A
#
# COMPACT_ATOMS: atom_id res chain seq x y z
N MET A 1 5.58 -2.58 28.16
CA MET A 1 6.06 -3.98 27.97
C MET A 1 5.62 -4.61 26.65
N THR A 2 4.91 -3.91 25.75
CA THR A 2 4.35 -4.48 24.50
C THR A 2 5.28 -4.42 23.28
N HIS A 3 6.16 -3.41 23.23
CA HIS A 3 7.04 -3.12 22.07
C HIS A 3 8.05 -4.24 21.74
N THR A 4 8.61 -4.92 22.75
CA THR A 4 9.65 -5.95 22.56
C THR A 4 9.10 -7.29 22.04
N SER A 5 7.83 -7.56 22.27
CA SER A 5 7.17 -8.81 21.84
C SER A 5 6.78 -8.73 20.36
N ILE A 6 6.39 -7.55 19.88
CA ILE A 6 5.96 -7.36 18.50
C ILE A 6 7.15 -7.29 17.54
N LYS A 7 8.27 -6.66 17.95
CA LYS A 7 9.54 -6.77 17.21
C LYS A 7 9.96 -8.23 17.01
N ARG A 8 9.84 -9.07 18.04
CA ARG A 8 10.13 -10.51 17.93
C ARG A 8 9.16 -11.24 17.01
N ILE A 9 7.87 -10.89 17.01
CA ILE A 9 6.87 -11.46 16.08
C ILE A 9 7.19 -11.04 14.64
N LEU A 10 7.53 -9.77 14.39
CA LEU A 10 7.94 -9.28 13.07
C LEU A 10 9.26 -9.91 12.59
N GLU A 11 10.22 -10.10 13.50
CA GLU A 11 11.50 -10.76 13.18
C GLU A 11 11.32 -12.26 12.91
N SER A 12 10.44 -12.94 13.66
CA SER A 12 10.10 -14.34 13.38
C SER A 12 9.28 -14.48 12.09
N GLU A 13 8.44 -13.51 11.73
CA GLU A 13 7.80 -13.43 10.41
C GLU A 13 8.80 -13.17 9.27
N LYS A 14 9.80 -12.28 9.44
CA LYS A 14 10.90 -12.10 8.47
C LYS A 14 11.66 -13.42 8.23
N ALA A 15 11.82 -14.25 9.26
CA ALA A 15 12.43 -15.58 9.13
C ALA A 15 11.52 -16.61 8.43
N ILE A 16 10.20 -16.52 8.63
CA ILE A 16 9.18 -17.44 8.07
C ILE A 16 8.77 -17.05 6.64
N ALA A 17 8.87 -15.79 6.23
CA ALA A 17 8.64 -15.35 4.85
C ALA A 17 9.51 -16.11 3.83
N ARG A 18 10.63 -16.70 4.27
CA ARG A 18 11.50 -17.57 3.47
C ARG A 18 10.95 -18.99 3.23
N SER A 19 9.87 -19.42 3.88
CA SER A 19 9.39 -20.82 3.86
C SER A 19 8.10 -21.08 3.07
N GLY A 20 7.47 -20.06 2.48
CA GLY A 20 6.37 -20.25 1.51
C GLY A 20 4.98 -20.61 2.08
N MET A 21 4.77 -20.63 3.40
CA MET A 21 3.49 -21.00 4.02
C MET A 21 2.46 -19.86 4.02
N SER A 22 1.89 -19.59 2.85
CA SER A 22 1.20 -18.34 2.55
C SER A 22 -0.10 -18.05 3.32
N HIS A 23 -0.89 -19.08 3.64
CA HIS A 23 -2.33 -18.91 3.91
C HIS A 23 -2.74 -18.85 5.39
N VAL A 24 -1.84 -19.12 6.34
CA VAL A 24 -2.11 -18.92 7.78
C VAL A 24 -1.77 -17.47 8.21
N ARG A 25 -1.01 -16.73 7.39
CA ARG A 25 -0.41 -15.41 7.67
C ARG A 25 -1.41 -14.26 7.77
N VAL A 26 -2.43 -14.22 6.91
CA VAL A 26 -3.41 -13.11 6.86
C VAL A 26 -4.32 -13.09 8.09
N LYS A 27 -4.71 -14.26 8.62
CA LYS A 27 -5.56 -14.35 9.82
C LYS A 27 -4.86 -13.93 11.11
N LEU A 28 -3.54 -14.13 11.20
CA LEU A 28 -2.78 -13.72 12.38
C LEU A 28 -2.51 -12.22 12.35
N LEU A 29 -2.14 -11.70 11.18
CA LEU A 29 -1.92 -10.28 10.97
C LEU A 29 -3.23 -9.48 11.07
N SER A 30 -4.35 -9.92 10.49
CA SER A 30 -5.63 -9.21 10.63
C SER A 30 -6.09 -9.15 12.09
N ARG A 31 -5.82 -10.20 12.89
CA ARG A 31 -6.08 -10.20 14.34
C ARG A 31 -5.18 -9.20 15.09
N LEU A 32 -3.91 -9.12 14.72
CA LEU A 32 -2.97 -8.11 15.25
C LEU A 32 -3.45 -6.70 14.92
N VAL A 33 -3.84 -6.43 13.67
CA VAL A 33 -4.32 -5.10 13.28
C VAL A 33 -5.62 -4.74 14.02
N THR A 34 -6.55 -5.68 14.23
CA THR A 34 -7.78 -5.42 15.02
C THR A 34 -7.52 -5.17 16.52
N GLN A 35 -6.37 -5.60 17.06
CA GLN A 35 -5.97 -5.37 18.46
C GLN A 35 -5.03 -4.16 18.65
N LEU A 36 -4.40 -3.67 17.58
CA LEU A 36 -3.43 -2.59 17.61
C LEU A 36 -4.10 -1.23 17.30
N GLY A 37 -4.25 -0.40 18.34
CA GLY A 37 -4.69 0.99 18.18
C GLY A 37 -3.56 1.93 17.75
N GLY A 38 -3.91 2.95 16.96
CA GLY A 38 -3.14 4.17 16.70
C GLY A 38 -1.68 3.97 16.30
N ALA A 39 -0.76 4.11 17.26
CA ALA A 39 0.69 4.21 17.04
C ALA A 39 1.35 2.99 16.36
N MET A 40 0.71 1.82 16.37
CA MET A 40 1.29 0.62 15.75
C MET A 40 0.84 0.40 14.31
N LYS A 41 -0.18 1.14 13.82
CA LYS A 41 -0.66 1.02 12.45
C LYS A 41 0.38 1.51 11.45
N ASP A 42 1.03 2.62 11.76
CA ASP A 42 2.07 3.21 10.91
C ASP A 42 3.30 2.30 10.79
N GLU A 43 3.68 1.61 11.86
CA GLU A 43 4.77 0.62 11.83
C GLU A 43 4.42 -0.59 10.95
N VAL A 44 3.17 -1.08 11.03
CA VAL A 44 2.72 -2.22 10.22
C VAL A 44 2.55 -1.80 8.75
N LEU A 45 2.11 -0.58 8.50
CA LEU A 45 2.02 0.01 7.17
C LEU A 45 3.40 0.19 6.53
N ALA A 46 4.36 0.72 7.29
CA ALA A 46 5.76 0.81 6.87
C ALA A 46 6.35 -0.57 6.57
N PHE A 47 6.07 -1.56 7.43
CA PHE A 47 6.46 -2.95 7.20
C PHE A 47 5.83 -3.54 5.95
N ALA A 48 4.56 -3.27 5.65
CA ALA A 48 3.94 -3.72 4.40
C ALA A 48 4.61 -3.06 3.18
N LEU A 49 4.93 -1.77 3.28
CA LEU A 49 5.61 -1.02 2.22
C LEU A 49 7.05 -1.45 1.95
N GLU A 50 7.77 -2.04 2.91
CA GLU A 50 9.12 -2.60 2.68
C GLU A 50 9.14 -3.62 1.52
N ASP A 51 8.10 -4.44 1.40
CA ASP A 51 7.91 -5.47 0.36
C ASP A 51 6.41 -5.60 0.05
N ILE A 52 5.88 -4.59 -0.64
CA ILE A 52 4.44 -4.51 -0.90
C ILE A 52 3.97 -5.60 -1.86
N ARG A 53 4.86 -6.10 -2.73
CA ARG A 53 4.54 -7.21 -3.63
C ARG A 53 4.28 -8.49 -2.85
N GLY A 54 5.19 -8.85 -1.94
CA GLY A 54 5.06 -10.03 -1.08
C GLY A 54 4.04 -9.89 0.05
N ARG A 55 3.65 -8.65 0.40
CA ARG A 55 2.79 -8.32 1.56
C ARG A 55 1.51 -7.57 1.16
N SER A 56 1.08 -7.70 -0.09
CA SER A 56 -0.10 -7.01 -0.63
C SER A 56 -1.39 -7.35 0.14
N ASP A 57 -1.57 -8.61 0.53
CA ASP A 57 -2.71 -9.03 1.35
C ASP A 57 -2.75 -8.31 2.71
N LEU A 58 -1.59 -8.00 3.31
CA LEU A 58 -1.49 -7.23 4.55
C LEU A 58 -1.86 -5.77 4.32
N ALA A 59 -1.34 -5.16 3.25
CA ALA A 59 -1.68 -3.80 2.87
C ALA A 59 -3.19 -3.62 2.65
N PHE A 60 -3.83 -4.56 1.93
CA PHE A 60 -5.28 -4.54 1.76
C PHE A 60 -6.01 -4.75 3.07
N ALA A 61 -5.60 -5.69 3.91
CA ALA A 61 -6.23 -5.92 5.21
C ALA A 61 -6.20 -4.67 6.12
N LEU A 62 -5.09 -3.90 6.11
CA LEU A 62 -4.99 -2.62 6.81
C LEU A 62 -6.01 -1.60 6.28
N LEU A 63 -6.06 -1.44 4.95
CA LEU A 63 -6.98 -0.52 4.30
C LEU A 63 -8.44 -0.85 4.62
N TYR A 64 -8.82 -2.12 4.47
CA TYR A 64 -10.17 -2.59 4.79
C TYR A 64 -10.49 -2.42 6.29
N GLN A 65 -9.51 -2.57 7.18
CA GLN A 65 -9.74 -2.32 8.59
C GLN A 65 -10.02 -0.84 8.87
N GLU A 66 -9.25 0.09 8.30
CA GLU A 66 -9.53 1.53 8.48
C GLU A 66 -10.93 1.89 7.97
N TYR A 67 -11.33 1.31 6.85
CA TYR A 67 -12.67 1.49 6.32
C TYR A 67 -13.75 0.96 7.27
N ASN A 68 -13.57 -0.25 7.81
CA ASN A 68 -14.50 -0.83 8.79
C ASN A 68 -14.52 -0.04 10.11
N SER A 69 -13.38 0.53 10.52
CA SER A 69 -13.27 1.41 11.68
C SER A 69 -14.09 2.68 11.47
N TYR A 70 -14.01 3.29 10.28
CA TYR A 70 -14.85 4.42 9.88
C TYR A 70 -16.34 4.07 9.95
N LEU A 71 -16.76 2.96 9.34
CA LEU A 71 -18.16 2.52 9.36
C LEU A 71 -18.68 2.27 10.79
N SER A 72 -17.84 1.72 11.66
CA SER A 72 -18.19 1.41 13.05
C SER A 72 -18.42 2.66 13.91
N GLN A 73 -17.88 3.81 13.52
CA GLN A 73 -18.08 5.09 14.22
C GLN A 73 -19.42 5.77 13.85
N GLY A 74 -20.15 5.24 12.86
CA GLY A 74 -21.46 5.74 12.46
C GLY A 74 -21.41 7.18 11.91
N PRO A 75 -22.44 8.01 12.14
CA PRO A 75 -22.55 9.34 11.50
C PRO A 75 -21.50 10.37 11.96
N GLN A 76 -20.69 10.06 12.98
CA GLN A 76 -19.55 10.89 13.41
C GLN A 76 -18.19 10.35 12.94
N GLY A 77 -18.18 9.25 12.16
CA GLY A 77 -16.96 8.68 11.65
C GLY A 77 -16.19 9.65 10.77
N LEU A 78 -14.89 9.76 11.00
CA LEU A 78 -13.97 10.52 10.15
C LEU A 78 -13.20 9.55 9.25
N LEU A 79 -13.03 9.94 7.98
CA LEU A 79 -12.29 9.15 6.99
C LEU A 79 -10.78 9.30 7.11
N ASP A 80 -10.28 10.17 7.98
CA ASP A 80 -8.86 10.56 8.06
C ASP A 80 -7.89 9.37 8.17
N GLY A 81 -8.21 8.36 8.97
CA GLY A 81 -7.37 7.16 9.12
C GLY A 81 -7.33 6.31 7.85
N TYR A 82 -8.49 6.17 7.19
CA TYR A 82 -8.60 5.46 5.91
C TYR A 82 -7.90 6.24 4.79
N ASP A 83 -8.14 7.54 4.71
CA ASP A 83 -7.52 8.43 3.71
C ASP A 83 -6.00 8.41 3.85
N HIS A 84 -5.49 8.55 5.07
CA HIS A 84 -4.06 8.48 5.35
C HIS A 84 -3.45 7.13 4.96
N CYS A 85 -4.13 6.02 5.26
CA CYS A 85 -3.67 4.69 4.88
C CYS A 85 -3.63 4.53 3.35
N LEU A 86 -4.70 4.93 2.65
CA LEU A 86 -4.81 4.83 1.19
C LEU A 86 -3.73 5.66 0.48
N ILE A 87 -3.56 6.92 0.87
CA ILE A 87 -2.55 7.82 0.29
C ILE A 87 -1.14 7.28 0.51
N THR A 88 -0.85 6.78 1.71
CA THR A 88 0.47 6.21 2.03
C THR A 88 0.77 4.97 1.20
N LEU A 89 -0.22 4.09 0.98
CA LEU A 89 -0.07 2.93 0.10
C LEU A 89 0.16 3.32 -1.36
N LEU A 90 -0.62 4.27 -1.88
CA LEU A 90 -0.49 4.76 -3.26
C LEU A 90 0.87 5.43 -3.48
N SER A 91 1.30 6.26 -2.54
CA SER A 91 2.58 6.97 -2.60
C SER A 91 3.75 5.99 -2.50
N GLY A 92 3.69 5.02 -1.58
CA GLY A 92 4.72 4.00 -1.45
C GLY A 92 4.84 3.07 -2.68
N LEU A 93 3.74 2.83 -3.39
CA LEU A 93 3.77 2.13 -4.68
C LEU A 93 4.37 2.98 -5.80
N GLN A 94 4.16 4.31 -5.76
CA GLN A 94 4.75 5.24 -6.73
C GLN A 94 6.27 5.33 -6.56
N GLU A 95 6.78 5.31 -5.32
CA GLU A 95 8.22 5.36 -5.02
C GLU A 95 8.98 4.08 -5.43
N LYS A 96 8.27 2.94 -5.59
CA LYS A 96 8.86 1.62 -5.90
C LYS A 96 8.29 1.03 -7.19
N PRO A 97 8.65 1.59 -8.37
CA PRO A 97 8.09 1.17 -9.65
C PRO A 97 8.38 -0.31 -9.98
N ASP A 98 9.46 -0.88 -9.45
CA ASP A 98 9.84 -2.30 -9.58
C ASP A 98 8.89 -3.27 -8.86
N GLN A 99 8.19 -2.80 -7.82
CA GLN A 99 7.25 -3.61 -7.02
C GLN A 99 5.78 -3.34 -7.37
N ARG A 100 5.53 -2.36 -8.24
CA ARG A 100 4.22 -1.81 -8.60
C ARG A 100 3.40 -2.70 -9.54
N ASP A 101 4.01 -3.75 -10.08
CA ASP A 101 3.51 -4.65 -11.14
C ASP A 101 2.02 -5.05 -10.96
N GLY A 102 1.11 -4.30 -11.59
CA GLY A 102 -0.36 -4.43 -11.47
C GLY A 102 -0.96 -4.09 -10.10
N LEU A 103 -0.14 -3.88 -9.07
CA LEU A 103 -0.55 -3.66 -7.69
C LEU A 103 -1.22 -2.32 -7.46
N PHE A 104 -0.75 -1.27 -8.15
CA PHE A 104 -1.39 0.04 -8.10
C PHE A 104 -2.81 -0.01 -8.64
N THR A 105 -3.00 -0.57 -9.84
CA THR A 105 -4.32 -0.75 -10.44
C THR A 105 -5.21 -1.62 -9.57
N LYS A 106 -4.67 -2.73 -9.03
CA LYS A 106 -5.41 -3.59 -8.10
C LYS A 106 -5.87 -2.83 -6.86
N LEU A 107 -5.01 -2.01 -6.25
CA LEU A 107 -5.37 -1.21 -5.07
C LEU A 107 -6.49 -0.21 -5.36
N VAL A 108 -6.44 0.47 -6.51
CA VAL A 108 -7.50 1.41 -6.90
C VAL A 108 -8.83 0.71 -7.15
N LEU A 109 -8.81 -0.50 -7.75
CA LEU A 109 -10.02 -1.27 -8.04
C LEU A 109 -10.62 -1.97 -6.81
N GLU A 110 -9.78 -2.38 -5.87
CA GLU A 110 -10.19 -3.08 -4.64
C GLU A 110 -10.53 -2.12 -3.49
N ALA A 111 -10.15 -0.85 -3.58
CA ALA A 111 -10.43 0.12 -2.53
C ALA A 111 -11.95 0.34 -2.37
N PRO A 112 -12.52 0.19 -1.15
CA PRO A 112 -13.96 0.36 -0.91
C PRO A 112 -14.48 1.75 -1.28
N LEU A 113 -13.63 2.77 -1.14
CA LEU A 113 -13.93 4.16 -1.40
C LEU A 113 -12.66 4.85 -1.90
N ILE A 114 -12.74 5.57 -3.01
CA ILE A 114 -11.65 6.47 -3.42
C ILE A 114 -11.98 7.86 -2.88
N THR A 115 -11.11 8.38 -2.01
CA THR A 115 -11.21 9.73 -1.45
C THR A 115 -10.72 10.77 -2.47
N GLU A 116 -11.11 12.03 -2.27
CA GLU A 116 -10.69 13.13 -3.14
C GLU A 116 -9.16 13.33 -3.09
N SER A 117 -8.57 13.24 -1.90
CA SER A 117 -7.11 13.25 -1.70
C SER A 117 -6.41 12.12 -2.47
N ALA A 118 -6.93 10.89 -2.41
CA ALA A 118 -6.36 9.77 -3.14
C ALA A 118 -6.52 9.92 -4.66
N LEU A 119 -7.61 10.52 -5.13
CA LEU A 119 -7.84 10.81 -6.54
C LEU A 119 -6.78 11.76 -7.11
N GLU A 120 -6.36 12.77 -6.33
CA GLU A 120 -5.25 13.64 -6.75
C GLU A 120 -3.94 12.87 -6.95
N VAL A 121 -3.62 11.93 -6.05
CA VAL A 121 -2.42 11.09 -6.16
C VAL A 121 -2.51 10.18 -7.40
N ILE A 122 -3.66 9.54 -7.62
CA ILE A 122 -3.91 8.70 -8.79
C ILE A 122 -3.76 9.51 -10.09
N ARG A 123 -4.29 10.73 -10.11
CA ARG A 123 -4.20 11.59 -11.29
C ARG A 123 -2.76 11.95 -11.61
N ARG A 124 -1.97 12.39 -10.62
CA ARG A 124 -0.53 12.69 -10.79
C ARG A 124 0.22 11.48 -11.31
N TYR A 125 -0.08 10.31 -10.75
CA TYR A 125 0.50 9.05 -11.19
C TYR A 125 0.19 8.73 -12.66
N CYS A 126 -1.07 8.87 -13.08
CA CYS A 126 -1.45 8.64 -14.48
C CYS A 126 -0.79 9.64 -15.44
N GLU A 127 -0.65 10.91 -15.02
CA GLU A 127 0.04 11.94 -15.81
C GLU A 127 1.54 11.64 -15.99
N ASP A 128 2.20 11.06 -14.97
CA ASP A 128 3.60 10.63 -15.04
C ASP A 128 3.81 9.39 -15.92
N GLU A 129 2.93 8.38 -15.84
CA GLU A 129 2.99 7.19 -16.71
C GLU A 129 2.83 7.54 -18.19
N VAL A 130 1.96 8.50 -18.51
CA VAL A 130 1.81 8.98 -19.90
C VAL A 130 3.09 9.69 -20.36
N ARG A 131 3.79 10.40 -19.47
CA ARG A 131 5.05 11.09 -19.79
C ARG A 131 6.21 10.13 -20.00
N THR A 132 6.29 9.05 -19.23
CA THR A 132 7.34 8.02 -19.38
C THR A 132 7.07 7.09 -20.56
N ALA A 133 5.81 6.88 -20.93
CA ALA A 133 5.42 6.09 -22.11
C ALA A 133 5.63 6.84 -23.44
N LEU A 134 5.67 8.18 -23.42
CA LEU A 134 5.99 8.97 -24.60
C LEU A 134 7.50 9.02 -24.81
N PRO A 135 8.03 8.65 -26.00
CA PRO A 135 9.42 8.89 -26.31
C PRO A 135 9.65 10.41 -26.27
N SER A 136 10.61 10.85 -25.47
CA SER A 136 10.96 12.28 -25.42
C SER A 136 11.32 12.78 -26.83
N PRO A 137 11.05 14.06 -27.15
CA PRO A 137 11.42 14.64 -28.45
C PRO A 137 12.92 14.48 -28.79
N ALA A 138 13.78 14.39 -27.75
CA ALA A 138 15.21 14.12 -27.93
C ALA A 138 15.50 12.70 -28.48
N ASN A 139 14.67 11.70 -28.15
CA ASN A 139 14.81 10.34 -28.66
C ASN A 139 14.29 10.18 -30.10
N VAL A 140 13.25 10.93 -30.49
CA VAL A 140 12.77 10.92 -31.89
C VAL A 140 13.73 11.65 -32.83
N GLU A 141 14.40 12.73 -32.41
CA GLU A 141 15.46 13.36 -33.21
C GLU A 141 16.66 12.43 -33.46
N LEU A 142 17.07 11.63 -32.46
CA LEU A 142 18.16 10.65 -32.63
C LEU A 142 17.81 9.51 -33.59
N LEU A 143 16.54 9.13 -33.68
CA LEU A 143 16.05 8.12 -34.63
C LEU A 143 15.93 8.68 -36.06
N LEU A 144 15.55 9.95 -36.19
CA LEU A 144 15.45 10.63 -37.49
C LEU A 144 16.82 11.02 -38.07
N ASN A 145 17.80 11.34 -37.23
CA ASN A 145 19.17 11.69 -37.67
C ASN A 145 20.07 10.48 -37.97
N ASN A 146 19.60 9.25 -37.76
CA ASN A 146 20.31 8.01 -38.13
C ASN A 146 19.66 7.24 -39.29
N SER A 147 18.69 7.85 -40.00
CA SER A 147 18.03 7.29 -41.19
C SER A 147 18.53 7.93 -42.48
#